data_AF-A0A0R3XB77-F1
#
_entry.id   AF-A0A0R3XB77-F1
#
_cell.length_a   1.000
_cell.length_b   1.000
_cell.length_c   1.000
_cell.angle_alpha   90.00
_cell.angle_beta   90.00
_cell.angle_gamma   90.00
#
_symmetry.space_group_name_H-M   'P 1'
#
loop_
_entity.id
_entity.type
_entity.pdbx_description
1 polymer ?
#
loop_
_entity_poly.entity_id
_entity_poly.type
_entity_poly.pdbx_seq_one_letter_code
_entity_poly.pdbx_strand_id
1 'polypeptide(L)'
;LGLTLENVTTEQDGQKLICEASTSYPPDQVAQRQHTEISVNYPPQVEFNQSLIHTALGVYEDIMVTVHGKPKAELLCDNMDLPGPREVEILPDEKRGVNRYLLHIQGVTKEDLGEHFCSATNKFGTAKKSFSLTLAPSKPEVVSPAFSSHADYYLLGWRAKSKSPLRNVTFRIQTVSSAITFSLLVTH
;
A
#
# COMPACT_ATOMS: atom_id res chain seq x y z
N LEU A 1 33.98 -25.57 -15.01
CA LEU A 1 33.36 -25.31 -13.70
C LEU A 1 32.30 -24.24 -13.88
N GLY A 2 31.11 -24.43 -13.30
CA GLY A 2 30.03 -23.46 -13.31
C GLY A 2 29.45 -23.31 -11.90
N LEU A 3 28.97 -22.13 -11.58
CA LEU A 3 28.20 -21.88 -10.35
C LEU A 3 26.73 -22.14 -10.67
N THR A 4 26.11 -23.10 -9.99
CA THR A 4 24.67 -23.32 -10.04
C THR A 4 24.06 -22.75 -8.76
N LEU A 5 23.07 -21.87 -8.90
CA LEU A 5 22.28 -21.35 -7.79
C LEU A 5 20.95 -22.08 -7.77
N GLU A 6 20.66 -22.78 -6.69
CA GLU A 6 19.37 -23.44 -6.46
C GLU A 6 18.50 -22.56 -5.55
N ASN A 7 17.18 -22.62 -5.74
CA ASN A 7 16.19 -21.89 -4.94
C ASN A 7 16.43 -20.36 -4.91
N VAL A 8 16.62 -19.76 -6.09
CA VAL A 8 16.82 -18.32 -6.22
C VAL A 8 15.59 -17.55 -5.74
N THR A 9 15.79 -16.56 -4.87
CA THR A 9 14.71 -15.74 -4.29
C THR A 9 14.75 -14.30 -4.83
N THR A 10 13.65 -13.56 -4.68
CA THR A 10 13.54 -12.18 -5.14
C THR A 10 14.51 -11.23 -4.43
N GLU A 11 14.92 -11.55 -3.20
CA GLU A 11 15.86 -10.74 -2.41
C GLU A 11 17.29 -10.80 -2.97
N GLN A 12 17.60 -11.79 -3.80
CA GLN A 12 18.89 -11.93 -4.47
C GLN A 12 19.00 -11.07 -5.73
N ASP A 13 17.91 -10.42 -6.18
CA ASP A 13 17.98 -9.49 -7.30
C ASP A 13 18.91 -8.32 -7.00
N GLY A 14 19.85 -8.07 -7.90
CA GLY A 14 20.87 -7.03 -7.73
C GLY A 14 22.08 -7.43 -6.86
N GLN A 15 22.10 -8.67 -6.33
CA GLN A 15 23.27 -9.16 -5.62
C GLN A 15 24.46 -9.31 -6.57
N LYS A 16 25.62 -8.78 -6.17
CA LYS A 16 26.87 -8.90 -6.94
C LYS A 16 27.57 -10.21 -6.61
N LEU A 17 27.82 -11.02 -7.63
CA LEU A 17 28.69 -12.19 -7.57
C LEU A 17 30.08 -11.80 -8.07
N ILE A 18 31.10 -12.31 -7.40
CA ILE A 18 32.51 -12.06 -7.73
C ILE A 18 33.16 -13.40 -8.04
N CYS A 19 33.66 -13.56 -9.26
CA CYS A 19 34.52 -14.66 -9.64
C CYS A 19 35.97 -14.19 -9.51
N GLU A 20 36.72 -14.82 -8.61
CA GLU A 20 38.14 -14.54 -8.40
C GLU A 20 38.98 -15.69 -8.97
N ALA A 21 39.94 -15.37 -9.82
CA ALA A 21 40.89 -16.31 -10.39
C ALA A 21 42.30 -15.97 -9.90
N SER A 22 42.96 -16.93 -9.26
CA SER A 22 44.33 -16.84 -8.77
C SER A 22 45.20 -17.94 -9.39
N THR A 23 46.44 -17.62 -9.73
CA THR A 23 47.44 -18.61 -10.17
C THR A 23 48.60 -18.64 -9.17
N SER A 24 49.17 -19.82 -8.93
CA SER A 24 50.37 -19.99 -8.11
C SER A 24 51.67 -19.74 -8.87
N TYR A 25 51.60 -19.59 -10.19
CA TYR A 25 52.74 -19.32 -11.04
C TYR A 25 52.39 -18.33 -12.16
N PRO A 26 53.22 -17.28 -12.37
CA PRO A 26 54.37 -16.89 -11.55
C PRO A 26 53.97 -16.47 -10.13
N PRO A 27 54.90 -16.53 -9.14
CA PRO A 27 54.63 -16.08 -7.77
C PRO A 27 54.28 -14.59 -7.73
N ASP A 28 53.54 -14.18 -6.69
CA ASP A 28 53.08 -12.80 -6.45
C ASP A 28 52.10 -12.22 -7.49
N GLN A 29 51.38 -13.08 -8.21
CA GLN A 29 50.30 -12.64 -9.10
C GLN A 29 49.07 -12.16 -8.31
N VAL A 30 48.54 -10.99 -8.68
CA VAL A 30 47.30 -10.45 -8.14
C VAL A 30 46.13 -11.25 -8.71
N ALA A 31 45.22 -11.68 -7.84
CA ALA A 31 44.02 -12.38 -8.27
C ALA A 31 43.14 -11.48 -9.16
N GLN A 32 42.71 -11.99 -10.30
CA GLN A 32 41.81 -11.28 -11.20
C GLN A 32 40.36 -11.49 -10.75
N ARG A 33 39.59 -10.40 -10.67
CA ARG A 33 38.17 -10.45 -10.28
C ARG A 33 37.27 -10.04 -11.42
N GLN A 34 36.23 -10.83 -11.67
CA GLN A 34 35.13 -10.49 -12.54
C GLN A 34 33.86 -10.33 -11.70
N HIS A 35 33.15 -9.22 -11.90
CA HIS A 35 31.87 -8.95 -11.25
C HIS A 35 30.72 -9.30 -12.19
N THR A 36 29.69 -9.94 -11.65
CA THR A 36 28.40 -10.12 -12.32
C THR A 36 27.27 -9.84 -11.33
N GLU A 37 26.08 -9.52 -11.83
CA GLU A 37 24.93 -9.18 -11.00
C GLU A 37 23.80 -10.18 -11.26
N ILE A 38 23.19 -10.68 -10.19
CA ILE A 38 22.03 -11.58 -10.30
C ILE A 38 20.81 -10.75 -10.73
N SER A 39 20.10 -11.23 -11.76
CA SER A 39 18.83 -10.65 -12.19
C SER A 39 17.70 -11.68 -12.08
N VAL A 40 16.84 -11.53 -11.08
CA VAL A 40 15.69 -12.40 -10.82
C VAL A 40 14.43 -11.76 -11.39
N ASN A 41 13.77 -12.46 -12.31
CA ASN A 41 12.47 -12.03 -12.82
C ASN A 41 11.34 -12.73 -12.05
N TYR A 42 10.26 -12.01 -11.78
CA TYR A 42 9.13 -12.48 -10.97
C TYR A 42 7.82 -11.79 -11.39
N PRO A 43 6.66 -12.44 -11.15
CA PRO A 43 5.35 -11.85 -11.42
C PRO A 43 5.11 -10.60 -10.56
N PRO A 44 4.22 -9.70 -10.98
CA PRO A 44 4.01 -8.46 -10.25
C PRO A 44 3.26 -8.67 -8.93
N GLN A 45 3.36 -7.69 -8.04
CA GLN A 45 2.54 -7.54 -6.84
C GLN A 45 2.10 -6.08 -6.73
N VAL A 46 0.83 -5.86 -6.35
CA VAL A 46 0.22 -4.54 -6.25
C VAL A 46 0.00 -4.19 -4.78
N GLU A 47 0.32 -2.96 -4.41
CA GLU A 47 0.12 -2.40 -3.08
C GLU A 47 -0.48 -1.01 -3.16
N PHE A 48 -1.42 -0.72 -2.27
CA PHE A 48 -2.01 0.61 -2.09
C PHE A 48 -1.58 1.15 -0.74
N ASN A 49 -1.36 2.46 -0.64
CA ASN A 49 -1.14 3.11 0.67
C ASN A 49 -2.34 2.90 1.62
N GLN A 50 -3.56 2.87 1.09
CA GLN A 50 -4.80 2.64 1.81
C GLN A 50 -5.77 1.83 0.94
N SER A 51 -6.32 0.74 1.50
CA SER A 51 -7.35 -0.06 0.81
C SER A 51 -8.77 0.48 1.01
N LEU A 52 -9.00 1.33 2.00
CA LEU A 52 -10.26 2.01 2.25
C LEU A 52 -10.01 3.50 2.46
N ILE A 53 -10.54 4.31 1.55
CA ILE A 53 -10.37 5.76 1.49
C ILE A 53 -11.67 6.43 1.91
N HIS A 54 -11.62 7.20 2.99
CA HIS A 54 -12.72 8.01 3.48
C HIS A 54 -12.70 9.37 2.78
N THR A 55 -13.67 9.61 1.90
CA THR A 55 -13.72 10.77 1.01
C THR A 55 -15.02 11.57 1.15
N ALA A 56 -15.16 12.63 0.35
CA ALA A 56 -16.33 13.48 0.26
C ALA A 56 -16.61 13.84 -1.22
N LEU A 57 -17.86 14.12 -1.58
CA LEU A 57 -18.17 14.50 -2.96
C LEU A 57 -17.51 15.84 -3.33
N GLY A 58 -16.99 15.93 -4.55
CA GLY A 58 -16.37 17.15 -5.10
C GLY A 58 -14.96 17.44 -4.59
N VAL A 59 -14.36 16.58 -3.78
CA VAL A 59 -12.97 16.74 -3.30
C VAL A 59 -11.97 16.09 -4.25
N TYR A 60 -10.69 16.40 -4.03
CA TYR A 60 -9.57 15.74 -4.68
C TYR A 60 -9.06 14.57 -3.81
N GLU A 61 -8.77 13.43 -4.43
CA GLU A 61 -8.12 12.29 -3.80
C GLU A 61 -6.91 11.83 -4.61
N ASP A 62 -5.84 11.51 -3.89
CA ASP A 62 -4.62 10.94 -4.45
C ASP A 62 -4.38 9.56 -3.82
N ILE A 63 -4.27 8.54 -4.67
CA ILE A 63 -4.13 7.16 -4.24
C ILE A 63 -2.79 6.65 -4.75
N MET A 64 -1.89 6.33 -3.83
CA MET A 64 -0.56 5.84 -4.15
C MET A 64 -0.61 4.34 -4.42
N VAL A 65 -0.24 3.94 -5.64
CA VAL A 65 -0.14 2.54 -6.06
C VAL A 65 1.33 2.20 -6.24
N THR A 66 1.79 1.14 -5.56
CA THR A 66 3.14 0.60 -5.73
C THR A 66 3.04 -0.77 -6.38
N VAL A 67 3.75 -0.95 -7.48
CA VAL A 67 3.83 -2.20 -8.23
C VAL A 67 5.25 -2.74 -8.15
N HIS A 68 5.38 -3.86 -7.45
CA HIS A 68 6.60 -4.66 -7.47
C HIS A 68 6.53 -5.62 -8.65
N GLY A 69 7.62 -5.85 -9.37
CA GLY A 69 7.62 -6.77 -10.51
C GLY A 69 8.81 -6.54 -11.42
N LYS A 70 9.43 -7.64 -11.87
CA LYS A 70 10.53 -7.61 -12.82
C LYS A 70 10.31 -8.66 -13.92
N PRO A 71 10.20 -8.28 -15.20
CA PRO A 71 10.24 -6.93 -15.76
C PRO A 71 9.11 -6.02 -15.28
N LYS A 72 9.25 -4.71 -15.56
CA LYS A 72 8.24 -3.68 -15.30
C LYS A 72 6.88 -4.16 -15.82
N ALA A 73 5.89 -4.11 -14.95
CA ALA A 73 4.53 -4.51 -15.25
C ALA A 73 3.72 -3.31 -15.73
N GLU A 74 2.84 -3.54 -16.68
CA GLU A 74 1.83 -2.58 -17.15
C GLU A 74 0.69 -2.55 -16.13
N LEU A 75 0.33 -1.35 -15.66
CA LEU A 75 -0.74 -1.13 -14.68
C LEU A 75 -2.00 -0.66 -15.41
N LEU A 76 -3.13 -1.30 -15.11
CA LEU A 76 -4.46 -0.91 -15.56
C LEU A 76 -5.40 -0.86 -14.36
N CYS A 77 -6.13 0.25 -14.18
CA CYS A 77 -7.12 0.40 -13.11
C CYS A 77 -8.52 0.60 -13.71
N ASP A 78 -9.50 -0.16 -13.21
CA ASP A 78 -10.87 -0.16 -13.70
C ASP A 78 -11.49 1.24 -13.57
N ASN A 79 -11.93 1.83 -14.70
CA ASN A 79 -12.54 3.17 -14.77
C ASN A 79 -11.71 4.32 -14.16
N MET A 80 -10.42 4.11 -13.95
CA MET A 80 -9.54 5.04 -13.23
C MET A 80 -8.33 5.49 -14.06
N ASP A 81 -8.21 5.02 -15.30
CA ASP A 81 -7.22 5.45 -16.28
C ASP A 81 -7.94 6.19 -17.44
N LEU A 82 -8.58 7.32 -17.12
CA LEU A 82 -9.38 8.10 -18.06
C LEU A 82 -8.88 9.55 -18.11
N PRO A 83 -8.45 10.06 -19.28
CA PRO A 83 -7.92 11.42 -19.37
C PRO A 83 -8.91 12.45 -18.82
N GLY A 84 -8.42 13.37 -17.99
CA GLY A 84 -9.22 14.38 -17.32
C GLY A 84 -9.30 14.11 -15.81
N PRO A 85 -10.49 13.85 -15.24
CA PRO A 85 -10.64 13.86 -13.80
C PRO A 85 -10.12 12.59 -13.11
N ARG A 86 -9.74 11.53 -13.83
CA ARG A 86 -9.22 10.26 -13.29
C ARG A 86 -7.90 9.91 -13.98
N GLU A 87 -6.80 10.50 -13.52
CA GLU A 87 -5.51 10.40 -14.19
C GLU A 87 -4.53 9.53 -13.39
N VAL A 88 -3.78 8.67 -14.08
CA VAL A 88 -2.69 7.90 -13.47
C VAL A 88 -1.35 8.56 -13.84
N GLU A 89 -0.72 9.21 -12.87
CA GLU A 89 0.63 9.74 -13.01
C GLU A 89 1.67 8.65 -12.71
N ILE A 90 2.68 8.53 -13.56
CA ILE A 90 3.84 7.64 -13.32
C ILE A 90 4.90 8.42 -12.55
N LEU A 91 5.24 7.94 -11.36
CA LEU A 91 6.27 8.55 -10.53
C LEU A 91 7.66 7.96 -10.85
N PRO A 92 8.75 8.68 -10.55
CA PRO A 92 10.10 8.18 -10.79
C PRO A 92 10.42 6.88 -10.03
N ASP A 93 11.00 5.92 -10.76
CA ASP A 93 11.41 4.63 -10.21
C ASP A 93 12.72 4.78 -9.40
N GLU A 94 12.63 4.71 -8.06
CA GLU A 94 13.83 4.80 -7.19
C GLU A 94 14.56 3.47 -7.02
N LYS A 95 13.87 2.34 -7.26
CA LYS A 95 14.38 0.99 -7.01
C LYS A 95 14.04 0.07 -8.17
N ARG A 96 14.98 -0.83 -8.53
CA ARG A 96 14.76 -1.83 -9.58
C ARG A 96 13.58 -2.73 -9.23
N GLY A 97 12.69 -2.94 -10.20
CA GLY A 97 11.51 -3.77 -10.01
C GLY A 97 10.43 -3.15 -9.13
N VAL A 98 10.51 -1.85 -8.81
CA VAL A 98 9.48 -1.11 -8.07
C VAL A 98 9.05 0.09 -8.90
N ASN A 99 7.76 0.13 -9.25
CA ASN A 99 7.16 1.22 -10.02
C ASN A 99 6.06 1.85 -9.17
N ARG A 100 6.04 3.19 -9.10
CA ARG A 100 5.06 3.93 -8.30
C ARG A 100 4.17 4.75 -9.22
N TYR A 101 2.89 4.77 -8.89
CA TYR A 101 1.87 5.49 -9.62
C TYR A 101 1.00 6.29 -8.65
N LEU A 102 0.55 7.45 -9.08
CA LEU A 102 -0.38 8.28 -8.33
C LEU A 102 -1.70 8.36 -9.12
N LEU A 103 -2.75 7.78 -8.56
CA LEU A 103 -4.09 7.87 -9.14
C LEU A 103 -4.76 9.12 -8.58
N HIS A 104 -4.99 10.10 -9.45
CA HIS A 104 -5.67 11.35 -9.16
C HIS A 104 -7.15 11.24 -9.46
N ILE A 105 -7.98 11.56 -8.47
CA ILE A 105 -9.43 11.69 -8.66
C ILE A 105 -9.81 13.13 -8.35
N GLN A 106 -10.11 13.89 -9.40
CA GLN A 106 -10.51 15.28 -9.34
C GLN A 106 -12.03 15.40 -9.24
N GLY A 107 -12.52 15.91 -8.11
CA GLY A 107 -13.94 16.11 -7.89
C GLY A 107 -14.69 14.79 -7.80
N VAL A 108 -14.48 14.05 -6.70
CA VAL A 108 -15.10 12.74 -6.45
C VAL A 108 -16.61 12.78 -6.71
N THR A 109 -17.08 11.91 -7.59
CA THR A 109 -18.50 11.76 -7.93
C THR A 109 -19.07 10.48 -7.31
N LYS A 110 -20.37 10.23 -7.50
CA LYS A 110 -21.02 9.03 -6.94
C LYS A 110 -20.53 7.75 -7.63
N GLU A 111 -20.10 7.87 -8.88
CA GLU A 111 -19.58 6.78 -9.71
C GLU A 111 -18.18 6.33 -9.26
N ASP A 112 -17.44 7.20 -8.57
CA ASP A 112 -16.13 6.87 -8.00
C ASP A 112 -16.25 6.12 -6.66
N LEU A 113 -17.46 6.01 -6.08
CA LEU A 113 -17.67 5.32 -4.81
C LEU A 113 -17.80 3.82 -5.03
N GLY A 114 -17.34 3.04 -4.04
CA GLY A 114 -17.36 1.58 -4.09
C GLY A 114 -15.97 0.99 -4.30
N GLU A 115 -15.95 -0.28 -4.72
CA GLU A 115 -14.72 -1.05 -4.91
C GLU A 115 -14.19 -0.89 -6.33
N HIS A 116 -12.91 -0.57 -6.44
CA HIS A 116 -12.15 -0.45 -7.68
C HIS A 116 -11.00 -1.43 -7.67
N PHE A 117 -10.61 -1.91 -8.85
CA PHE A 117 -9.49 -2.85 -9.00
C PHE A 117 -8.40 -2.25 -9.87
N CYS A 118 -7.16 -2.56 -9.51
CA CYS A 118 -6.02 -2.41 -10.40
C CYS A 118 -5.38 -3.77 -10.67
N SER A 119 -5.04 -4.00 -11.93
CA SER A 119 -4.27 -5.15 -12.39
C SER A 119 -2.92 -4.70 -12.92
N ALA A 120 -1.85 -5.35 -12.45
CA ALA A 120 -0.52 -5.22 -13.00
C ALA A 120 -0.13 -6.50 -13.73
N THR A 121 0.36 -6.41 -14.96
CA THR A 121 0.72 -7.57 -15.79
C THR A 121 2.14 -7.46 -16.33
N ASN A 122 2.92 -8.53 -16.19
CA ASN A 122 4.17 -8.73 -16.92
C ASN A 122 4.21 -10.14 -17.53
N LYS A 123 5.28 -10.46 -18.25
CA LYS A 123 5.44 -11.76 -18.92
C LYS A 123 5.46 -13.00 -18.00
N PHE A 124 5.55 -12.80 -16.68
CA PHE A 124 5.58 -13.87 -15.68
C PHE A 124 4.27 -14.00 -14.90
N GLY A 125 3.33 -13.07 -15.03
CA GLY A 125 2.03 -13.18 -14.38
C GLY A 125 1.26 -11.86 -14.30
N THR A 126 0.10 -11.94 -13.65
CA THR A 126 -0.78 -10.80 -13.38
C THR A 126 -1.14 -10.79 -11.91
N ALA A 127 -1.08 -9.61 -11.28
CA ALA A 127 -1.59 -9.37 -9.94
C ALA A 127 -2.77 -8.42 -10.00
N LYS A 128 -3.85 -8.74 -9.27
CA LYS A 128 -5.05 -7.92 -9.16
C LYS A 128 -5.31 -7.61 -7.69
N LYS A 129 -5.58 -6.34 -7.36
CA LYS A 129 -5.90 -5.90 -6.00
C LYS A 129 -6.93 -4.79 -6.03
N SER A 130 -7.77 -4.70 -5.00
CA SER A 130 -8.78 -3.66 -4.87
C SER A 130 -8.47 -2.61 -3.81
N PHE A 131 -9.08 -1.45 -4.01
CA PHE A 131 -9.25 -0.40 -3.01
C PHE A 131 -10.71 0.08 -3.06
N SER A 132 -11.17 0.78 -2.03
CA SER A 132 -12.54 1.27 -1.97
C SER A 132 -12.61 2.73 -1.55
N LEU A 133 -13.47 3.50 -2.21
CA LEU A 133 -13.83 4.86 -1.81
C LEU A 133 -15.18 4.84 -1.12
N THR A 134 -15.26 5.51 0.03
CA THR A 134 -16.51 5.62 0.78
C THR A 134 -16.72 7.02 1.31
N LEU A 135 -17.98 7.44 1.31
CA LEU A 135 -18.39 8.63 2.05
C LEU A 135 -18.52 8.34 3.55
N ALA A 136 -18.58 7.07 3.97
CA ALA A 136 -18.76 6.73 5.37
C ALA A 136 -17.53 7.16 6.20
N PRO A 137 -17.74 7.67 7.42
CA PRO A 137 -16.62 7.96 8.31
C PRO A 137 -15.93 6.66 8.75
N SER A 138 -14.70 6.76 9.22
CA SER A 138 -14.04 5.62 9.84
C SER A 138 -14.80 5.18 11.09
N LYS A 139 -14.59 3.93 11.49
CA LYS A 139 -15.04 3.48 12.81
C LYS A 139 -14.48 4.43 13.88
N PRO A 140 -15.30 4.90 14.82
CA PRO A 140 -14.84 5.76 15.89
C PRO A 140 -13.89 5.02 16.82
N GLU A 141 -12.81 5.69 17.20
CA GLU A 141 -11.77 5.21 18.11
C GLU A 141 -11.89 5.96 19.43
N VAL A 142 -11.98 5.23 20.53
CA VAL A 142 -11.97 5.82 21.87
C VAL A 142 -10.54 6.20 22.23
N VAL A 143 -10.34 7.46 22.59
CA VAL A 143 -9.03 8.02 22.97
C VAL A 143 -8.95 8.41 24.44
N SER A 144 -10.08 8.42 25.16
CA SER A 144 -10.08 8.61 26.61
C SER A 144 -9.53 7.38 27.34
N PRO A 145 -8.96 7.56 28.55
CA PRO A 145 -8.50 6.46 29.39
C PRO A 145 -9.64 5.50 29.75
N ALA A 146 -9.33 4.25 30.10
CA ALA A 146 -10.34 3.28 30.51
C ALA A 146 -11.01 3.61 31.87
N PHE A 147 -10.43 4.53 32.64
CA PHE A 147 -10.91 4.92 33.97
C PHE A 147 -11.03 6.44 34.08
N SER A 148 -11.97 6.91 34.91
CA SER A 148 -12.07 8.33 35.26
C SER A 148 -11.22 8.64 36.49
N SER A 149 -10.58 9.80 36.50
CA SER A 149 -10.04 10.41 37.72
C SER A 149 -11.10 11.22 38.50
N HIS A 150 -12.28 11.39 37.92
CA HIS A 150 -13.40 12.13 38.53
C HIS A 150 -14.35 11.15 39.21
N ALA A 151 -14.84 11.52 40.39
CA ALA A 151 -15.67 10.65 41.22
C ALA A 151 -17.10 10.46 40.69
N ASP A 152 -17.59 11.41 39.90
CA ASP A 152 -19.00 11.58 39.55
C ASP A 152 -19.27 11.59 38.02
N TYR A 153 -18.23 11.66 37.19
CA TYR A 153 -18.38 11.60 35.74
C TYR A 153 -17.20 10.92 35.03
N TYR A 154 -17.43 10.49 33.80
CA TYR A 154 -16.40 10.00 32.88
C TYR A 154 -16.42 10.83 31.61
N LEU A 155 -15.27 11.41 31.24
CA LEU A 155 -15.12 12.15 29.99
C LEU A 155 -14.74 11.19 28.87
N LEU A 156 -15.74 10.80 28.08
CA LEU A 156 -15.50 10.02 26.88
C LEU A 156 -14.89 10.92 25.79
N GLY A 157 -13.66 10.63 25.42
CA GLY A 157 -12.99 11.19 24.26
C GLY A 157 -12.98 10.16 23.14
N TRP A 158 -13.43 10.55 21.95
CA TRP A 158 -13.36 9.70 20.77
C TRP A 158 -13.00 10.52 19.52
N ARG A 159 -12.50 9.84 18.50
CA ARG A 159 -12.19 10.44 17.19
C ARG A 159 -12.61 9.51 16.06
N ALA A 160 -12.96 10.07 14.90
CA ALA A 160 -13.17 9.34 13.67
C ALA A 160 -12.58 10.13 12.50
N LYS A 161 -12.12 9.43 11.46
CA LYS A 161 -11.65 10.05 10.22
C LYS A 161 -12.85 10.29 9.31
N SER A 162 -13.05 11.51 8.86
CA SER A 162 -13.97 11.83 7.77
C SER A 162 -13.55 13.11 7.06
N LYS A 163 -13.80 13.18 5.76
CA LYS A 163 -13.67 14.40 4.96
C LYS A 163 -14.97 15.20 4.87
N SER A 164 -16.08 14.65 5.34
CA SER A 164 -17.37 15.35 5.43
C SER A 164 -17.72 15.64 6.90
N PRO A 165 -18.52 16.68 7.19
CA PRO A 165 -19.05 16.90 8.54
C PRO A 165 -19.91 15.72 9.01
N LEU A 166 -19.65 15.25 10.22
CA LEU A 166 -20.49 14.24 10.87
C LEU A 166 -21.80 14.89 11.28
N ARG A 167 -22.95 14.27 10.94
CA ARG A 167 -24.26 14.81 11.31
C ARG A 167 -24.86 14.13 12.51
N ASN A 168 -24.70 12.81 12.60
CA ASN A 168 -25.28 12.01 13.67
C ASN A 168 -24.20 11.20 14.38
N VAL A 169 -24.21 11.30 15.70
CA VAL A 169 -23.36 10.51 16.59
C VAL A 169 -24.29 9.76 17.54
N THR A 170 -24.29 8.45 17.43
CA THR A 170 -25.03 7.58 18.36
C THR A 170 -24.06 6.99 19.36
N PHE A 171 -24.32 7.23 20.63
CA PHE A 171 -23.58 6.65 21.73
C PHE A 171 -24.46 5.65 22.46
N ARG A 172 -23.94 4.43 22.65
CA ARG A 172 -24.63 3.36 23.37
C ARG A 172 -23.77 2.87 24.52
N ILE A 173 -24.38 2.88 25.70
CA ILE A 173 -23.78 2.40 26.95
C ILE A 173 -24.48 1.09 27.32
N GLN A 174 -23.70 0.05 27.59
CA GLN A 174 -24.21 -1.22 28.09
C GLN A 174 -23.45 -1.62 29.36
N THR A 175 -24.17 -2.07 30.37
CA THR A 175 -23.59 -2.59 31.61
C THR A 175 -23.70 -4.11 31.62
N VAL A 176 -22.57 -4.81 31.55
CA VAL A 176 -22.53 -6.27 31.56
C VAL A 176 -21.65 -6.70 32.73
N SER A 177 -22.27 -7.33 33.75
CA SER A 177 -21.59 -7.94 34.89
C SER A 177 -20.49 -7.06 35.51
N SER A 178 -20.86 -5.84 35.93
CA SER A 178 -19.95 -4.82 36.52
C SER A 178 -18.95 -4.15 35.57
N ALA A 179 -18.90 -4.54 34.29
CA ALA A 179 -18.15 -3.83 33.25
C ALA A 179 -19.09 -2.92 32.44
N ILE A 180 -18.64 -1.70 32.15
CA ILE A 180 -19.33 -0.77 31.26
C ILE A 180 -18.68 -0.87 29.88
N THR A 181 -19.47 -1.20 28.85
CA THR A 181 -19.03 -1.17 27.46
C THR A 181 -19.64 0.01 26.73
N PHE A 182 -18.82 0.62 25.88
CA PHE A 182 -19.17 1.77 25.07
C PHE A 182 -19.15 1.38 23.59
N SER A 183 -20.21 1.70 22.86
CA SER A 183 -20.21 1.60 21.40
C SER A 183 -20.61 2.93 20.79
N LEU A 184 -19.86 3.33 19.77
CA LEU A 184 -20.03 4.58 19.04
C LEU A 184 -20.35 4.25 17.59
N LEU A 185 -21.34 4.93 17.04
CA LEU A 185 -21.68 4.87 15.64
C LEU A 185 -21.83 6.30 15.10
N VAL A 186 -21.18 6.56 13.97
CA VAL A 186 -21.12 7.88 13.34
C VAL A 186 -21.64 7.77 11.91
N THR A 187 -22.49 8.72 11.51
CA THR A 187 -23.02 8.81 10.15
C THR A 187 -23.04 10.26 9.65
N HIS A 188 -23.03 10.39 8.32
CA HIS A 188 -23.23 11.66 7.61
C HIS A 188 -24.70 12.03 7.45
#